data_AF-A0A7Y6Z0L6-F1
#
_entry.id   AF-A0A7Y6Z0L6-F1
#
_cell.length_a   1.000
_cell.length_b   1.000
_cell.length_c   1.000
_cell.angle_alpha   90.00
_cell.angle_beta   90.00
_cell.angle_gamma   90.00
#
_symmetry.space_group_name_H-M   'P 1'
#
loop_
_entity.id
_entity.type
_entity.pdbx_description
1 polymer ?
#
loop_
_entity_poly.entity_id
_entity_poly.type
_entity_poly.pdbx_seq_one_letter_code
_entity_poly.pdbx_strand_id
1 'polypeptide(L)'
;MRLTSCEIHSKLTAFLISTALLIPTSACTTKPPDQVYSYGVFFDNIMLVGEFAWNLLDSGHLPGIDKNSHGTLTMAGWFNEQNQATRDGFKFPIYITAQAFNDNQNDIIYLYTFHKEDNESQWLLIKASKTNINGEIIDSNLPLPSKDIQKKIYNSM
;
A
#
# COMPACT_ATOMS: atom_id res chain seq x y z
N MET A 1 25.52 23.33 40.18
CA MET A 1 24.86 23.24 41.50
C MET A 1 23.65 24.17 41.48
N ARG A 2 22.45 23.61 41.71
CA ARG A 2 21.13 24.27 41.89
C ARG A 2 20.55 25.04 40.68
N LEU A 3 19.47 24.53 40.07
CA LEU A 3 18.02 24.75 40.41
C LEU A 3 17.65 26.22 40.13
N THR A 4 16.54 26.63 39.50
CA THR A 4 15.22 26.02 39.25
C THR A 4 14.39 27.02 38.43
N SER A 5 13.40 26.50 37.70
CA SER A 5 12.06 27.05 37.44
C SER A 5 11.72 28.47 37.94
N CYS A 6 11.07 29.26 37.08
CA CYS A 6 10.08 30.23 37.53
C CYS A 6 8.88 30.23 36.57
N GLU A 7 7.79 29.59 37.00
CA GLU A 7 6.44 29.85 36.51
C GLU A 7 5.99 31.25 36.95
N ILE A 8 5.31 31.99 36.08
CA ILE A 8 4.42 33.07 36.52
C ILE A 8 3.09 32.95 35.76
N HIS A 9 2.06 32.64 36.53
CA HIS A 9 0.65 32.74 36.19
C HIS A 9 0.21 34.19 36.04
N SER A 10 -0.71 34.40 35.08
CA SER A 10 -1.81 35.37 35.10
C SER A 10 -1.47 36.86 35.16
N LYS A 11 -1.88 37.58 34.11
CA LYS A 11 -3.01 38.52 34.21
C LYS A 11 -3.45 39.02 32.84
N LEU A 12 -4.77 39.18 32.72
CA LEU A 12 -5.45 40.04 31.74
C LEU A 12 -4.68 41.37 31.59
N THR A 13 -4.66 42.07 30.46
CA THR A 13 -5.83 42.68 29.82
C THR A 13 -5.31 43.39 28.57
N ALA A 14 -6.14 43.41 27.52
CA ALA A 14 -5.92 44.11 26.27
C ALA A 14 -5.70 45.62 26.45
N PHE A 15 -4.86 46.25 25.61
CA PHE A 15 -5.30 47.09 24.48
C PHE A 15 -4.08 47.68 23.73
N LEU A 16 -4.31 47.96 22.44
CA LEU A 16 -3.40 48.44 21.39
C LEU A 16 -2.58 49.69 21.80
N ILE A 17 -1.40 50.01 21.21
CA ILE A 17 -1.21 50.63 19.89
C ILE A 17 0.32 50.79 19.62
N SER A 18 0.73 50.56 18.36
CA SER A 18 1.86 51.13 17.55
C SER A 18 3.20 51.51 18.22
N THR A 19 4.38 51.32 17.63
CA THR A 19 4.77 51.48 16.23
C THR A 19 6.23 51.01 16.04
N ALA A 20 6.50 50.37 14.90
CA ALA A 20 7.72 50.41 14.07
C ALA A 20 9.12 50.25 14.72
N LEU A 21 9.90 49.26 14.27
CA LEU A 21 10.99 49.48 13.28
C LEU A 21 11.63 48.15 12.81
N LEU A 22 12.06 48.18 11.54
CA LEU A 22 12.84 47.24 10.71
C LEU A 22 13.78 46.25 11.44
N ILE A 23 14.02 45.05 10.90
CA ILE A 23 15.11 44.74 9.93
C ILE A 23 14.83 43.39 9.24
N PRO A 24 15.15 43.24 7.94
CA PRO A 24 14.92 42.02 7.17
C PRO A 24 15.86 40.92 7.63
N THR A 25 15.31 39.79 8.08
CA THR A 25 16.09 38.55 8.14
C THR A 25 15.71 37.74 6.92
N SER A 26 16.74 37.46 6.13
CA SER A 26 16.77 36.49 5.05
C SER A 26 16.00 35.23 5.43
N ALA A 27 14.74 35.15 5.01
CA ALA A 27 14.14 33.85 4.80
C ALA A 27 14.94 33.24 3.66
N CYS A 28 15.91 32.40 4.02
CA CYS A 28 16.36 31.33 3.14
C CYS A 28 15.11 30.78 2.49
N THR A 29 14.93 31.04 1.20
CA THR A 29 14.10 30.23 0.35
C THR A 29 14.81 28.87 0.30
N THR A 30 14.68 28.08 1.35
CA THR A 30 14.67 26.65 1.16
C THR A 30 13.51 26.43 0.21
N LYS A 31 13.83 26.20 -1.07
CA LYS A 31 12.88 25.62 -2.00
C LYS A 31 12.15 24.53 -1.20
N PRO A 32 10.80 24.51 -1.17
CA PRO A 32 10.12 23.35 -0.63
C PRO A 32 10.76 22.14 -1.33
N PRO A 33 11.21 21.12 -0.57
CA PRO A 33 11.81 19.94 -1.17
C PRO A 33 10.87 19.48 -2.27
N ASP A 34 11.39 19.28 -3.48
CA ASP A 34 10.63 18.89 -4.67
C ASP A 34 9.58 17.83 -4.28
N GLN A 35 8.35 18.28 -4.02
CA GLN A 35 7.24 17.45 -3.62
C GLN A 35 6.50 17.09 -4.88
N VAL A 36 7.07 16.22 -5.71
CA VAL A 36 6.30 15.73 -6.83
C VAL A 36 6.72 14.32 -7.31
N TYR A 37 5.73 13.41 -7.24
CA TYR A 37 5.49 12.21 -8.08
C TYR A 37 5.91 10.78 -7.67
N SER A 38 6.14 10.45 -6.39
CA SER A 38 6.28 9.03 -6.00
C SER A 38 4.95 8.30 -5.74
N TYR A 39 3.82 9.01 -5.69
CA TYR A 39 2.49 8.41 -5.52
C TYR A 39 1.92 7.83 -6.83
N GLY A 40 2.17 8.45 -7.99
CA GLY A 40 1.58 8.00 -9.27
C GLY A 40 2.00 6.58 -9.67
N VAL A 41 3.32 6.33 -9.70
CA VAL A 41 3.89 5.02 -10.05
C VAL A 41 3.43 3.91 -9.10
N PHE A 42 3.17 4.25 -7.83
CA PHE A 42 2.61 3.33 -6.85
C PHE A 42 1.18 2.93 -7.18
N PHE A 43 0.32 3.93 -7.45
CA PHE A 43 -1.06 3.68 -7.85
C PHE A 43 -1.10 2.86 -9.14
N ASP A 44 -0.22 3.12 -10.11
CA ASP A 44 -0.14 2.34 -11.34
C ASP A 44 0.17 0.87 -11.07
N ASN A 45 1.16 0.56 -10.22
CA ASN A 45 1.49 -0.82 -9.89
C ASN A 45 0.37 -1.53 -9.12
N ILE A 46 -0.29 -0.84 -8.18
CA ILE A 46 -1.45 -1.37 -7.44
C ILE A 46 -2.63 -1.63 -8.39
N MET A 47 -2.91 -0.70 -9.30
CA MET A 47 -3.97 -0.86 -10.30
C MET A 47 -3.68 -2.05 -11.22
N LEU A 48 -2.46 -2.15 -11.75
CA LEU A 48 -2.06 -3.24 -12.63
C LEU A 48 -2.15 -4.61 -11.96
N VAL A 49 -1.70 -4.74 -10.70
CA VAL A 49 -1.86 -6.02 -9.98
C VAL A 49 -3.32 -6.31 -9.64
N GLY A 50 -4.14 -5.28 -9.44
CA GLY A 50 -5.57 -5.44 -9.22
C GLY A 50 -6.31 -5.94 -10.44
N GLU A 51 -6.02 -5.36 -11.61
CA GLU A 51 -6.52 -5.83 -12.88
C GLU A 51 -6.05 -7.27 -13.17
N PHE A 52 -4.78 -7.58 -12.89
CA PHE A 52 -4.28 -8.95 -13.02
C PHE A 52 -5.00 -9.94 -12.09
N ALA A 53 -5.25 -9.56 -10.83
CA ALA A 53 -5.99 -10.37 -9.87
C ALA A 53 -7.45 -10.59 -10.30
N TRP A 54 -8.10 -9.55 -10.84
CA TRP A 54 -9.44 -9.65 -11.42
C TRP A 54 -9.47 -10.59 -12.64
N ASN A 55 -8.51 -10.49 -13.55
CA ASN A 55 -8.46 -11.40 -14.71
C ASN A 55 -8.17 -12.85 -14.30
N LEU A 56 -7.39 -13.08 -13.24
CA LEU A 56 -7.26 -14.41 -12.65
C LEU A 56 -8.60 -14.92 -12.10
N LEU A 57 -9.38 -14.07 -11.45
CA LEU A 57 -10.69 -14.41 -10.93
C LEU A 57 -11.69 -14.73 -12.05
N ASP A 58 -11.83 -13.84 -13.03
CA ASP A 58 -12.78 -13.98 -14.14
C ASP A 58 -12.49 -15.21 -15.00
N SER A 59 -11.22 -15.57 -15.14
CA SER A 59 -10.80 -16.79 -15.85
C SER A 59 -10.93 -18.06 -15.01
N GLY A 60 -11.31 -17.97 -13.73
CA GLY A 60 -11.46 -19.11 -12.82
C GLY A 60 -10.14 -19.68 -12.29
N HIS A 61 -9.06 -18.90 -12.32
CA HIS A 61 -7.72 -19.30 -11.90
C HIS A 61 -7.24 -18.63 -10.60
N LEU A 62 -8.08 -17.81 -9.95
CA LEU A 62 -7.77 -17.27 -8.63
C LEU A 62 -7.99 -18.37 -7.56
N PRO A 63 -6.96 -18.80 -6.83
CA PRO A 63 -7.09 -19.95 -5.93
C PRO A 63 -8.06 -19.71 -4.78
N GLY A 64 -8.91 -20.70 -4.47
CA GLY A 64 -9.82 -20.69 -3.32
C GLY A 64 -11.10 -19.88 -3.50
N ILE A 65 -11.24 -19.11 -4.57
CA ILE A 65 -12.44 -18.34 -4.89
C ILE A 65 -12.96 -18.78 -6.26
N ASP A 66 -14.23 -19.21 -6.31
CA ASP A 66 -14.90 -19.52 -7.56
C ASP A 66 -15.34 -18.22 -8.27
N LYS A 67 -15.25 -18.21 -9.60
CA LYS A 67 -15.58 -17.05 -10.43
C LYS A 67 -17.04 -16.58 -10.33
N ASN A 68 -17.95 -17.41 -9.80
CA ASN A 68 -19.36 -17.05 -9.59
C ASN A 68 -19.70 -16.92 -8.10
N SER A 69 -18.72 -17.13 -7.22
CA SER A 69 -18.88 -17.15 -5.76
C SER A 69 -17.91 -16.20 -5.08
N HIS A 70 -17.63 -15.08 -5.73
CA HIS A 70 -16.76 -14.04 -5.19
C HIS A 70 -17.57 -12.86 -4.70
N GLY A 71 -17.16 -12.32 -3.56
CA GLY A 71 -17.64 -11.02 -3.12
C GLY A 71 -16.85 -9.89 -3.73
N THR A 72 -16.57 -8.90 -2.87
CA THR A 72 -15.64 -7.82 -3.21
C THR A 72 -14.19 -8.31 -3.09
N LEU A 73 -13.43 -8.17 -4.17
CA LEU A 73 -11.97 -8.29 -4.14
C LEU A 73 -11.39 -6.98 -3.58
N THR A 74 -10.94 -6.99 -2.32
CA THR A 74 -10.40 -5.80 -1.66
C THR A 74 -8.87 -5.86 -1.67
N MET A 75 -8.25 -5.07 -2.51
CA MET A 75 -6.80 -4.96 -2.52
C MET A 75 -6.28 -4.18 -1.31
N ALA A 76 -5.96 -4.89 -0.23
CA ALA A 76 -5.18 -4.34 0.88
C ALA A 76 -3.69 -4.54 0.60
N GLY A 77 -3.10 -3.65 -0.20
CA GLY A 77 -1.66 -3.68 -0.48
C GLY A 77 -0.84 -3.50 0.80
N TRP A 78 -0.25 -4.58 1.31
CA TRP A 78 0.73 -4.52 2.39
C TRP A 78 2.15 -4.55 1.82
N PHE A 79 2.90 -3.48 2.06
CA PHE A 79 4.33 -3.41 1.81
C PHE A 79 5.03 -3.91 3.07
N ASN A 80 5.80 -4.98 2.95
CA ASN A 80 6.69 -5.37 4.04
C ASN A 80 7.81 -4.32 4.21
N GLU A 81 8.47 -4.32 5.36
CA GLU A 81 9.55 -3.35 5.68
C GLU A 81 10.73 -3.37 4.68
N GLN A 82 10.81 -4.38 3.82
CA GLN A 82 11.80 -4.56 2.76
C GLN A 82 11.45 -3.77 1.48
N ASN A 83 10.16 -3.54 1.22
CA ASN A 83 9.65 -2.81 0.06
C ASN A 83 9.32 -1.36 0.43
N GLN A 84 10.28 -0.65 1.02
CA GLN A 84 10.13 0.78 1.23
C GLN A 84 10.00 1.46 -0.13
N ALA A 85 8.85 2.07 -0.41
CA ALA A 85 8.74 3.07 -1.46
C ALA A 85 9.76 4.16 -1.13
N THR A 86 10.89 4.16 -1.83
CA THR A 86 11.92 5.17 -1.62
C THR A 86 11.55 6.43 -2.39
N ARG A 87 12.15 7.57 -2.01
CA ARG A 87 12.04 8.84 -2.73
C ARG A 87 12.38 8.69 -4.23
N ASP A 88 13.22 7.71 -4.56
CA ASP A 88 13.73 7.44 -5.92
C ASP A 88 12.90 6.39 -6.69
N GLY A 89 11.78 5.93 -6.12
CA GLY A 89 10.88 4.92 -6.71
C GLY A 89 10.81 3.62 -5.92
N PHE A 90 10.25 2.59 -6.56
CA PHE A 90 10.19 1.23 -6.00
C PHE A 90 11.51 0.51 -6.20
N LYS A 91 11.97 -0.13 -5.13
CA LYS A 91 13.03 -1.13 -5.24
C LYS A 91 12.38 -2.45 -5.62
N PHE A 92 12.84 -2.98 -6.74
CA PHE A 92 12.53 -4.33 -7.15
C PHE A 92 13.42 -5.33 -6.40
N PRO A 93 12.95 -6.57 -6.13
CA PRO A 93 11.62 -7.10 -6.47
C PRO A 93 10.50 -6.47 -5.63
N ILE A 94 9.30 -6.34 -6.22
CA ILE A 94 8.11 -5.84 -5.53
C ILE A 94 7.21 -7.01 -5.15
N TYR A 95 6.73 -6.98 -3.90
CA TYR A 95 5.71 -7.89 -3.40
C TYR A 95 4.47 -7.10 -2.98
N ILE A 96 3.31 -7.45 -3.50
CA ILE A 96 2.02 -6.87 -3.12
C ILE A 96 1.13 -8.01 -2.62
N THR A 97 0.61 -7.88 -1.40
CA THR A 97 -0.41 -8.80 -0.90
C THR A 97 -1.80 -8.21 -1.18
N ALA A 98 -2.73 -9.01 -1.69
CA ALA A 98 -4.14 -8.68 -1.80
C ALA A 98 -4.96 -9.57 -0.87
N GLN A 99 -6.16 -9.10 -0.52
CA GLN A 99 -7.11 -9.85 0.29
C GLN A 99 -8.42 -10.02 -0.46
N ALA A 100 -9.08 -11.15 -0.27
CA ALA A 100 -10.39 -11.38 -0.85
C ALA A 100 -11.30 -12.07 0.15
N PHE A 101 -12.55 -11.63 0.17
CA PHE A 101 -13.60 -12.23 0.97
C PHE A 101 -14.47 -13.10 0.07
N ASN A 102 -14.90 -14.23 0.59
CA ASN A 102 -15.87 -15.09 -0.09
C ASN A 102 -17.24 -14.82 0.54
N ASP A 103 -18.18 -14.30 -0.26
CA ASP A 103 -19.53 -13.95 0.22
C ASP A 103 -20.33 -15.14 0.75
N ASN A 104 -19.98 -16.37 0.34
CA ASN A 104 -20.59 -17.58 0.86
C ASN A 104 -19.90 -18.08 2.15
N GLN A 105 -18.79 -17.49 2.54
CA GLN A 105 -17.96 -17.87 3.69
C GLN A 105 -17.43 -16.62 4.41
N ASN A 106 -18.32 -15.86 5.06
CA ASN A 106 -18.03 -14.58 5.71
C ASN A 106 -16.88 -14.60 6.72
N ASP A 107 -16.55 -15.78 7.27
CA ASP A 107 -15.47 -15.95 8.25
C ASP A 107 -14.12 -16.32 7.60
N ILE A 108 -14.05 -16.33 6.27
CA ILE A 108 -12.87 -16.75 5.50
C ILE A 108 -12.30 -15.57 4.70
N ILE A 109 -10.99 -15.39 4.82
CA ILE A 109 -10.22 -14.43 4.06
C ILE A 109 -9.18 -15.19 3.23
N TYR A 110 -9.04 -14.82 1.96
CA TYR A 110 -7.98 -15.32 1.10
C TYR A 110 -6.90 -14.25 0.96
N LEU A 111 -5.64 -14.64 1.15
CA LEU A 111 -4.48 -13.77 0.99
C LEU A 111 -3.69 -14.20 -0.25
N TYR A 112 -3.36 -13.26 -1.12
CA TYR A 112 -2.64 -13.49 -2.37
C TYR A 112 -1.39 -12.64 -2.43
N THR A 113 -0.21 -13.23 -2.54
CA THR A 113 1.04 -12.49 -2.74
C THR A 113 1.43 -12.51 -4.20
N PHE A 114 1.44 -11.32 -4.79
CA PHE A 114 1.91 -11.04 -6.13
C PHE A 114 3.34 -10.54 -6.09
N HIS A 115 4.10 -10.89 -7.11
CA HIS A 115 5.52 -10.61 -7.24
C HIS A 115 5.84 -10.05 -8.61
N LYS A 116 6.72 -9.06 -8.66
CA LYS A 116 7.31 -8.50 -9.88
C LYS A 116 8.81 -8.32 -9.67
N GLU A 117 9.61 -9.01 -10.48
CA GLU A 117 11.07 -9.10 -10.29
C GLU A 117 11.82 -7.83 -10.67
N ASP A 118 11.38 -7.15 -11.73
CA ASP A 118 11.94 -5.89 -12.24
C ASP A 118 10.86 -5.08 -12.96
N ASN A 119 11.22 -3.94 -13.55
CA ASN A 119 10.25 -3.05 -14.19
C ASN A 119 9.55 -3.67 -15.42
N GLU A 120 10.25 -4.52 -16.16
CA GLU A 120 9.79 -5.13 -17.42
C GLU A 120 9.11 -6.49 -17.20
N SER A 121 9.34 -7.09 -16.04
CA SER A 121 8.78 -8.37 -15.64
C SER A 121 7.27 -8.31 -15.49
N GLN A 122 6.61 -9.45 -15.75
CA GLN A 122 5.18 -9.60 -15.54
C GLN A 122 4.86 -9.80 -14.06
N TRP A 123 3.64 -9.43 -13.65
CA TRP A 123 3.13 -9.81 -12.34
C TRP A 123 2.89 -11.32 -12.28
N LEU A 124 3.29 -11.94 -11.16
CA LEU A 124 3.06 -13.36 -10.89
C LEU A 124 2.41 -13.52 -9.52
N LEU A 125 1.35 -14.32 -9.44
CA LEU A 125 0.83 -14.85 -8.19
C LEU A 125 1.75 -15.99 -7.72
N ILE A 126 2.47 -15.75 -6.62
CA ILE A 126 3.49 -16.67 -6.09
C ILE A 126 3.09 -17.34 -4.78
N LYS A 127 2.05 -16.84 -4.12
CA LYS A 127 1.52 -17.42 -2.88
C LYS A 127 0.03 -17.14 -2.76
N ALA A 128 -0.71 -18.13 -2.29
CA ALA A 128 -2.12 -18.02 -1.97
C ALA A 128 -2.39 -18.82 -0.69
N SER A 129 -3.06 -18.20 0.28
CA SER A 129 -3.41 -18.82 1.55
C SER A 129 -4.83 -18.47 1.97
N LYS A 130 -5.44 -19.36 2.74
CA LYS A 130 -6.74 -19.20 3.37
C LYS A 130 -6.55 -18.95 4.86
N THR A 131 -7.17 -17.91 5.39
CA THR A 131 -7.21 -17.60 6.82
C THR A 131 -8.64 -17.53 7.31
N ASN A 132 -8.84 -17.66 8.62
CA ASN A 132 -10.09 -17.25 9.25
C ASN A 132 -10.13 -15.72 9.45
N ILE A 133 -11.25 -15.22 9.95
CA ILE A 133 -11.48 -13.81 10.28
C ILE A 133 -10.51 -13.26 11.33
N ASN A 134 -9.91 -14.12 12.15
CA ASN A 134 -8.90 -13.75 13.14
C ASN A 134 -7.47 -13.67 12.55
N GLY A 135 -7.31 -13.97 11.26
CA GLY A 135 -6.02 -14.00 10.58
C GLY A 135 -5.21 -15.28 10.78
N GLU A 136 -5.78 -16.30 11.43
CA GLU A 136 -5.12 -17.59 11.59
C GLU A 136 -5.14 -18.34 10.26
N ILE A 137 -3.97 -18.86 9.85
CA ILE A 137 -3.84 -19.59 8.59
C ILE A 137 -4.51 -20.97 8.73
N ILE A 138 -5.54 -21.19 7.92
CA ILE A 138 -6.25 -22.47 7.78
C ILE A 138 -5.52 -23.34 6.74
N ASP A 139 -5.11 -22.73 5.62
CA ASP A 139 -4.36 -23.40 4.55
C ASP A 139 -3.33 -22.42 3.99
N SER A 140 -2.06 -22.80 4.00
CA SER A 140 -0.95 -21.96 3.55
C SER A 140 -0.57 -22.16 2.07
N ASN A 141 -1.11 -23.19 1.41
CA ASN A 141 -0.62 -23.67 0.11
C ASN A 141 -1.76 -23.95 -0.87
N LEU A 142 -2.60 -22.95 -1.12
CA LEU A 142 -3.62 -23.08 -2.16
C LEU A 142 -2.96 -23.30 -3.54
N PRO A 143 -3.55 -24.15 -4.41
CA PRO A 143 -2.94 -24.52 -5.68
C PRO A 143 -2.82 -23.30 -6.58
N LEU A 144 -1.59 -22.96 -6.96
CA LEU A 144 -1.32 -21.81 -7.81
C LEU A 144 -1.54 -22.17 -9.30
N PRO A 145 -2.03 -21.22 -10.12
CA PRO A 145 -2.04 -21.40 -11.56
C PRO A 145 -0.60 -21.52 -12.10
N SER A 146 -0.42 -22.30 -13.16
CA SER A 146 0.90 -22.45 -13.79
C SER A 146 1.42 -21.11 -14.32
N LYS A 147 2.75 -20.97 -14.43
CA LYS A 147 3.36 -19.76 -15.00
C LYS A 147 2.85 -19.43 -16.41
N ASP A 148 2.58 -20.45 -17.22
CA ASP A 148 2.06 -20.26 -18.58
C ASP A 148 0.63 -19.69 -18.59
N ILE A 149 -0.23 -20.16 -17.69
CA ILE A 149 -1.59 -19.62 -17.53
C ILE A 149 -1.52 -18.16 -17.09
N GLN A 150 -0.71 -17.87 -16.06
CA GLN A 150 -0.54 -16.51 -15.54
C GLN A 150 -0.01 -15.57 -16.63
N LYS A 151 1.00 -15.99 -17.41
CA LYS A 151 1.54 -15.22 -18.53
C LYS A 151 0.50 -14.96 -19.62
N LYS A 152 -0.32 -15.96 -19.95
CA LYS A 152 -1.39 -15.82 -20.93
C LYS A 152 -2.42 -14.76 -20.48
N ILE A 153 -2.80 -14.80 -19.20
CA ILE A 153 -3.75 -13.85 -18.61
C ILE A 153 -3.15 -12.44 -18.56
N TYR A 154 -1.90 -12.31 -18.14
CA TYR A 154 -1.21 -11.02 -18.12
C TYR A 154 -1.13 -10.37 -19.50
N ASN A 155 -0.86 -11.16 -20.55
CA ASN A 155 -0.77 -10.67 -21.93
C ASN A 155 -2.13 -10.34 -22.58
N SER A 156 -3.24 -10.64 -21.91
CA SER A 156 -4.59 -10.26 -22.38
C SER A 156 -5.12 -8.98 -21.73
N MET A 157 -4.35 -8.38 -20.82
CA MET A 157 -4.58 -7.05 -20.24
C MET A 157 -4.22 -5.95 -21.23
#